data_AF-A0A2J5PKK3-F1
#
_entry.id   AF-A0A2J5PKK3-F1
#
_cell.length_a   1.000
_cell.length_b   1.000
_cell.length_c   1.000
_cell.angle_alpha   90.00
_cell.angle_beta   90.00
_cell.angle_gamma   90.00
#
_symmetry.space_group_name_H-M   'P 1'
#
loop_
_entity.id
_entity.type
_entity.pdbx_description
1 polymer ?
#
loop_
_entity_poly.entity_id
_entity_poly.type
_entity_poly.pdbx_seq_one_letter_code
_entity_poly.pdbx_strand_id
1 'polypeptide(L)' 'MFRSLILAAVLLASAPLVANAGEITLLPSIKLQIGDRDNYGNYWDGGGWRDRDYWRRHYE' A
#
# COMPACT_ATOMS: atom_id res chain seq x y z
N MET A 1 3.07 -20.54 -32.52
CA MET A 1 1.84 -19.99 -31.93
C MET A 1 1.76 -20.29 -30.42
N PHE A 2 1.91 -21.54 -30.00
CA PHE A 2 1.78 -21.96 -28.59
C PHE A 2 2.78 -21.30 -27.61
N ARG A 3 4.05 -21.11 -28.02
CA ARG A 3 5.07 -20.45 -27.18
C ARG A 3 4.72 -19.01 -26.82
N SER A 4 4.15 -18.25 -27.75
CA SER A 4 3.72 -16.88 -27.51
C SER A 4 2.53 -16.81 -26.55
N LEU A 5 1.64 -17.81 -26.60
CA LEU A 5 0.52 -17.93 -25.66
C LEU A 5 1.01 -18.24 -24.23
N ILE A 6 2.01 -19.12 -24.09
CA ILE A 6 2.63 -19.40 -22.79
C ILE A 6 3.31 -18.15 -22.25
N LEU A 7 4.05 -17.42 -23.09
CA LEU A 7 4.72 -16.19 -22.68
C LEU A 7 3.71 -15.12 -22.23
N ALA A 8 2.61 -14.95 -22.98
CA ALA A 8 1.54 -14.02 -22.64
C ALA A 8 0.84 -14.40 -21.31
N ALA A 9 0.60 -15.70 -21.09
CA ALA A 9 0.03 -16.18 -19.84
C ALA A 9 0.94 -15.93 -18.63
N VAL A 10 2.25 -16.14 -18.79
CA VAL A 10 3.24 -15.86 -17.73
C VAL A 10 3.31 -14.35 -17.44
N LEU A 11 3.33 -13.51 -18.48
CA LEU A 11 3.32 -12.05 -18.33
C LEU A 11 2.07 -11.55 -17.59
N LEU A 12 0.89 -12.05 -17.95
CA LEU A 12 -0.38 -11.70 -17.29
C LEU A 12 -0.45 -12.21 -15.84
N ALA A 13 0.12 -13.39 -15.54
CA ALA A 13 0.19 -13.92 -14.18
C ALA A 13 1.21 -13.18 -13.29
N SER A 14 2.19 -12.52 -13.90
CA SER A 14 3.24 -11.76 -13.19
C SER A 14 2.93 -10.28 -12.99
N ALA A 15 1.84 -9.77 -13.57
CA ALA A 15 1.45 -8.38 -13.37
C ALA A 15 0.86 -8.20 -11.96
N PRO A 16 1.33 -7.21 -11.15
CA PRO A 16 0.67 -6.88 -9.91
C PRO A 16 -0.73 -6.35 -10.22
N LEU A 17 -1.75 -7.17 -9.97
CA LEU A 17 -3.15 -6.90 -10.33
C LEU A 17 -3.82 -5.82 -9.47
N VAL A 18 -3.15 -5.35 -8.40
CA VAL A 18 -3.75 -4.41 -7.45
C VAL A 18 -2.71 -3.41 -6.96
N ALA A 19 -2.84 -2.16 -7.40
CA ALA A 19 -2.26 -1.02 -6.71
C ALA A 19 -3.28 -0.57 -5.65
N ASN A 20 -3.05 -0.93 -4.38
CA ASN A 20 -3.87 -0.47 -3.27
C ASN A 20 -3.44 0.95 -2.89
N ALA A 21 -4.27 1.95 -3.17
CA ALA A 21 -4.00 3.33 -2.78
C ALA A 21 -4.00 3.57 -1.24
N GLY A 22 -4.30 2.54 -0.45
CA GLY A 22 -4.27 2.58 1.02
C GLY A 22 -2.97 2.06 1.64
N GLU A 23 -2.01 1.55 0.85
CA GLU A 23 -0.77 0.94 1.36
C GLU A 23 0.44 1.43 0.55
N ILE A 24 1.40 2.07 1.21
CA ILE A 24 2.69 2.43 0.63
C ILE A 24 3.69 1.35 1.06
N THR A 25 4.18 0.56 0.10
CA THR A 25 5.25 -0.40 0.35
C THR A 25 6.59 0.34 0.34
N LEU A 26 7.18 0.54 1.53
CA LEU A 26 8.44 1.28 1.67
C LEU A 26 9.66 0.43 1.26
N LEU A 27 9.62 -0.88 1.53
CA LEU A 27 10.60 -1.92 1.20
C LEU A 27 9.87 -3.28 1.11
N PRO A 28 10.42 -4.34 0.48
CA PRO A 28 9.82 -5.67 0.55
C PRO A 28 9.60 -6.06 2.02
N SER A 29 8.36 -6.36 2.40
CA SER A 29 7.89 -6.67 3.77
C SER A 29 7.62 -5.50 4.73
N ILE A 30 7.82 -4.23 4.34
CA ILE A 30 7.38 -3.08 5.15
C ILE A 30 6.12 -2.48 4.52
N LYS A 31 4.99 -2.76 5.18
CA LYS A 31 3.65 -2.32 4.83
C LYS A 31 3.31 -1.14 5.74
N LEU A 32 3.13 0.05 5.17
CA LEU A 32 2.62 1.21 5.89
C LEU A 32 1.25 1.59 5.32
N GLN A 33 0.22 1.47 6.15
CA GLN A 33 -1.17 1.70 5.79
C GLN A 33 -1.71 2.97 6.44
N ILE A 34 -2.66 3.61 5.77
CA ILE A 34 -3.39 4.75 6.35
C ILE A 34 -4.05 4.28 7.65
N GLY A 35 -3.75 4.95 8.77
CA GLY A 35 -4.25 4.63 10.10
C GLY A 35 -3.32 3.77 10.95
N ASP A 36 -2.19 3.30 10.41
CA ASP A 36 -1.14 2.68 11.22
C ASP A 36 -0.67 3.65 12.30
N ARG A 37 -0.26 3.12 13.46
CA ARG A 37 0.17 3.89 14.63
C ARG A 37 1.66 3.73 14.88
N ASP A 38 2.39 4.83 15.07
CA ASP A 38 3.79 4.80 15.49
C ASP A 38 3.94 4.61 17.02
N ASN A 39 5.19 4.50 17.49
CA ASN A 39 5.50 4.38 18.92
C ASN A 39 5.19 5.65 19.75
N TYR A 40 4.93 6.77 19.09
CA TYR A 40 4.57 8.04 19.72
C TYR A 40 3.05 8.25 19.79
N GLY A 41 2.27 7.36 19.17
CA GLY A 41 0.82 7.42 19.16
C GLY A 41 0.22 8.21 17.99
N ASN A 42 1.04 8.65 17.03
CA ASN A 42 0.61 9.32 15.80
C ASN A 42 0.09 8.30 14.78
N TYR A 43 -0.77 8.74 13.88
CA TYR A 43 -1.39 7.94 12.83
C TYR A 43 -0.83 8.32 11.45
N TRP A 44 -0.59 7.33 10.60
CA TRP A 44 -0.14 7.56 9.23
C TRP A 44 -1.30 8.00 8.32
N ASP A 45 -1.17 9.14 7.64
CA ASP A 45 -2.21 9.70 6.76
C ASP A 45 -2.02 9.39 5.27
N GLY A 46 -0.94 8.69 4.90
CA GLY A 46 -0.54 8.45 3.51
C GLY A 46 0.64 9.31 3.05
N GLY A 47 0.97 10.39 3.75
CA GLY A 47 2.13 11.24 3.47
C GLY A 47 2.99 11.55 4.69
N GLY A 48 2.45 11.44 5.90
CA GLY A 48 3.13 11.72 7.15
C GLY A 48 2.44 11.11 8.38
N TRP A 49 3.16 11.13 9.50
CA TRP A 49 2.62 10.83 10.82
C TRP A 49 1.90 12.06 11.38
N ARG A 50 0.67 11.87 11.86
CA ARG A 50 -0.21 12.93 12.36
C ARG A 50 -0.67 12.63 13.77
N ASP A 51 -0.75 13.67 14.58
CA ASP A 51 -1.27 13.55 15.93
C ASP A 51 -2.75 13.11 15.95
N ARG A 52 -3.21 12.69 17.13
CA ARG A 52 -4.57 12.19 17.33
C ARG A 52 -5.65 13.23 17.00
N ASP A 53 -5.40 14.52 17.23
CA ASP A 53 -6.41 15.56 17.05
C ASP A 53 -6.55 15.96 15.57
N TYR A 54 -5.46 15.89 14.80
CA TYR A 54 -5.53 15.92 13.35
C TYR A 54 -6.32 14.74 12.80
N TRP A 55 -5.99 13.52 13.27
CA TRP A 55 -6.64 12.29 12.80
C TRP A 55 -8.15 12.32 12.99
N ARG A 56 -8.59 12.66 14.21
CA ARG A 56 -10.00 12.81 14.59
C ARG A 56 -10.79 13.80 13.74
N ARG A 57 -10.13 14.76 13.11
CA ARG A 57 -10.79 15.79 12.30
C ARG A 57 -10.90 15.45 10.82
N HIS A 58 -10.09 14.50 10.34
CA HIS A 58 -9.96 14.21 8.90
C HIS A 58 -10.32 12.76 8.54
N TYR A 59 -10.30 11.84 9.52
CA TYR A 59 -10.46 10.40 9.29
C TYR A 59 -11.48 9.72 10.22
N GLU A 60 -11.91 10.38 11.31
CA GLU A 60 -13.09 9.98 12.12
C GLU A 60 -14.29 10.85 11.74
#